data_AF-A0ABD3JM69-F1
#
_entry.id   AF-A0ABD3JM69-F1
#
_cell.length_a   1.000
_cell.length_b   1.000
_cell.length_c   1.000
_cell.angle_alpha   90.00
_cell.angle_beta   90.00
_cell.angle_gamma   90.00
#
_symmetry.space_group_name_H-M   'P 1'
#
loop_
_entity.id
_entity.type
_entity.pdbx_description
1 polymer ?
#
loop_
_entity_poly.entity_id
_entity_poly.type
_entity_poly.pdbx_seq_one_letter_code
_entity_poly.pdbx_strand_id
1 'polypeptide(L)'
;MKLHQQSKLLLAVNFRYRLTPPLPDGYFGNAVALPCCLCSVGELIEEPISASAGRIKKAIESVTDNYIRSRIDYLDMYQYQGFSSGHSSNNFMDRARVWLHGLWMGRAEVWDG
;
A
#
# COMPACT_ATOMS: atom_id res chain seq x y z
N MET A 1 11.95 -25.46 2.67
CA MET A 1 11.56 -24.03 2.68
C MET A 1 12.72 -23.23 3.27
N LYS A 2 13.13 -22.09 2.69
CA LYS A 2 14.30 -21.32 3.17
C LYS A 2 13.87 -20.40 4.32
N LEU A 3 14.14 -20.76 5.57
CA LEU A 3 13.66 -20.02 6.77
C LEU A 3 14.14 -18.56 6.83
N HIS A 4 15.36 -18.28 6.34
CA HIS A 4 15.91 -16.92 6.32
C HIS A 4 15.40 -16.06 5.14
N GLN A 5 14.60 -16.63 4.22
CA GLN A 5 14.03 -15.88 3.12
C GLN A 5 13.07 -14.80 3.65
N GLN A 6 13.19 -13.58 3.12
CA GLN A 6 12.28 -12.50 3.45
C GLN A 6 10.93 -12.68 2.74
N SER A 7 9.86 -12.47 3.50
CA SER A 7 8.47 -12.46 3.08
C SER A 7 7.90 -11.06 3.28
N LYS A 8 7.09 -10.61 2.32
CA LYS A 8 6.48 -9.28 2.31
C LYS A 8 4.95 -9.42 2.24
N LEU A 9 4.25 -8.61 3.02
CA LEU A 9 2.80 -8.48 2.94
C LEU A 9 2.44 -7.01 2.70
N LEU A 10 1.74 -6.73 1.61
CA LEU A 10 1.18 -5.42 1.32
C LEU A 10 -0.28 -5.37 1.78
N LEU A 11 -0.65 -4.31 2.48
CA LEU A 11 -1.99 -4.13 3.05
C LEU A 11 -2.66 -2.90 2.46
N ALA A 12 -3.86 -3.04 1.92
CA ALA A 12 -4.64 -1.89 1.47
C ALA A 12 -5.28 -1.19 2.69
N VAL A 13 -4.90 0.06 2.94
CA VAL A 13 -5.40 0.87 4.06
C VAL A 13 -6.16 2.09 3.53
N ASN A 14 -7.46 2.18 3.85
CA ASN A 14 -8.27 3.36 3.56
C ASN A 14 -7.83 4.52 4.46
N PHE A 15 -7.43 5.64 3.86
CA PHE A 15 -6.96 6.80 4.61
C PHE A 15 -7.89 8.02 4.58
N ARG A 16 -9.11 7.91 4.02
CA ARG A 16 -10.06 9.04 3.91
C ARG A 16 -10.23 9.84 5.21
N TYR A 17 -10.36 9.13 6.33
CA TYR A 17 -10.56 9.72 7.66
C TYR A 17 -9.27 9.93 8.46
N ARG A 18 -8.11 9.62 7.87
CA ARG A 18 -6.80 9.75 8.53
C ARG A 18 -6.08 11.05 8.20
N LEU A 19 -6.59 11.78 7.21
CA LEU A 19 -6.13 13.11 6.88
C LEU A 19 -6.76 14.14 7.84
N THR A 20 -6.04 15.23 8.10
CA THR A 20 -6.50 16.39 8.87
C THR A 20 -6.36 17.64 8.00
N PRO A 21 -7.45 18.22 7.47
CA PRO A 21 -8.84 17.73 7.56
C PRO A 21 -9.06 16.42 6.78
N PRO A 22 -10.07 15.60 7.16
CA PRO A 22 -10.40 14.38 6.43
C PRO A 22 -10.86 14.69 5.01
N LEU A 23 -10.81 13.69 4.12
CA LEU A 23 -11.35 13.86 2.77
C LEU A 23 -12.87 14.12 2.82
N PRO A 24 -13.41 14.93 1.90
CA PRO A 24 -14.83 15.22 1.85
C PRO A 24 -15.67 13.96 1.74
N ASP A 25 -16.83 13.97 2.39
CA ASP A 25 -17.84 12.93 2.18
C ASP A 25 -18.28 12.94 0.70
N GLY A 26 -18.33 11.76 0.10
CA GLY A 26 -18.60 11.61 -1.34
C GLY A 26 -17.39 11.80 -2.25
N TYR A 27 -16.17 11.95 -1.71
CA TYR A 27 -14.94 11.94 -2.50
C TYR A 27 -14.83 10.66 -3.36
N PHE A 28 -14.89 10.82 -4.68
CA PHE A 28 -15.01 9.73 -5.68
C PHE A 28 -13.67 9.19 -6.20
N GLY A 29 -12.53 9.74 -5.79
CA GLY A 29 -11.24 9.20 -6.20
C GLY A 29 -10.72 8.11 -5.23
N ASN A 30 -9.51 7.62 -5.51
CA ASN A 30 -8.89 6.61 -4.66
C ASN A 30 -8.21 7.25 -3.44
N ALA A 31 -8.28 6.56 -2.31
CA ALA A 31 -7.66 6.99 -1.05
C ALA A 31 -7.18 5.75 -0.27
N VAL A 32 -6.23 5.04 -0.86
CA VAL A 32 -5.65 3.79 -0.33
C VAL A 32 -4.13 3.94 -0.23
N ALA A 33 -3.58 3.63 0.93
CA ALA A 33 -2.15 3.45 1.14
C ALA A 33 -1.81 1.96 1.15
N LEU A 34 -0.58 1.61 0.76
CA LEU A 34 -0.08 0.23 0.75
C LEU A 34 1.18 0.10 1.61
N PRO A 35 1.05 0.18 2.96
CA PRO A 35 2.15 -0.17 3.86
C PRO A 35 2.54 -1.64 3.68
N CYS A 36 3.81 -1.91 3.95
CA CYS A 36 4.43 -3.23 3.81
C CYS A 36 4.85 -3.76 5.18
N CYS A 37 4.47 -5.00 5.50
CA CYS A 37 5.06 -5.79 6.57
C CYS A 37 6.19 -6.65 6.01
N LEU A 38 7.33 -6.68 6.70
CA LEU A 38 8.47 -7.52 6.37
C LEU A 38 8.72 -8.49 7.53
N CYS A 39 8.94 -9.76 7.22
CA CYS A 39 9.38 -10.78 8.16
C CYS A 39 10.08 -11.91 7.39
N SER A 40 10.89 -12.71 8.06
CA SER A 40 11.41 -13.95 7.49
C SER A 40 10.35 -15.05 7.48
N VAL A 41 10.53 -16.05 6.61
CA VAL A 41 9.71 -17.26 6.60
C VAL A 41 9.77 -17.98 7.96
N GLY A 42 10.94 -18.02 8.60
CA GLY A 42 11.13 -18.59 9.93
C GLY A 42 10.26 -17.89 10.97
N GLU A 43 10.34 -16.55 11.06
CA GLU A 43 9.48 -15.76 11.96
C GLU A 43 7.99 -16.03 11.72
N LEU A 44 7.57 -16.15 10.46
CA LEU A 44 6.15 -16.36 10.14
C LEU A 44 5.62 -17.73 10.59
N ILE A 45 6.45 -18.77 10.59
CA ILE A 45 6.07 -20.15 10.92
C ILE A 45 6.29 -20.45 12.41
N GLU A 46 7.38 -19.94 12.97
CA GLU A 46 7.85 -20.30 14.32
C GLU A 46 7.23 -19.42 15.39
N GLU A 47 6.88 -18.17 15.09
CA GLU A 47 6.25 -17.28 16.07
C GLU A 47 4.74 -17.53 16.21
N PRO A 48 4.16 -17.24 17.38
CA PRO A 48 2.72 -17.22 17.55
C PRO A 48 2.04 -16.28 16.55
N ILE A 49 0.84 -16.65 16.09
CA ILE A 49 0.03 -15.84 15.16
C ILE A 49 -0.20 -14.40 15.65
N SER A 50 -0.19 -14.18 16.96
CA SER A 50 -0.29 -12.85 17.58
C SER A 50 0.85 -11.92 17.20
N ALA A 51 2.05 -12.44 16.95
CA ALA A 51 3.19 -11.64 16.49
C ALA A 51 2.95 -11.11 15.08
N SER A 52 2.51 -11.97 14.16
CA SER A 52 2.08 -11.60 12.80
C SER A 52 0.92 -10.61 12.81
N ALA A 53 -0.11 -10.84 13.64
CA ALA A 53 -1.21 -9.90 13.83
C ALA A 53 -0.72 -8.54 14.36
N GLY A 54 0.27 -8.54 15.26
CA GLY A 54 0.93 -7.33 15.76
C GLY A 54 1.68 -6.57 14.66
N ARG A 55 2.40 -7.26 13.78
CA ARG A 55 3.07 -6.64 12.61
C ARG A 55 2.06 -6.01 11.66
N ILE A 56 0.96 -6.69 11.37
CA ILE A 56 -0.16 -6.18 10.54
C ILE A 56 -0.76 -4.93 11.18
N LYS A 57 -1.09 -4.98 12.49
CA LYS A 57 -1.64 -3.85 13.22
C LYS A 57 -0.72 -2.63 13.17
N LYS A 58 0.58 -2.81 13.45
CA LYS A 58 1.58 -1.73 13.37
C LYS A 58 1.68 -1.12 11.96
N ALA A 59 1.62 -1.94 10.91
CA ALA A 59 1.64 -1.45 9.54
C ALA A 59 0.36 -0.68 9.17
N ILE A 60 -0.79 -1.09 9.69
CA ILE A 60 -2.03 -0.32 9.54
C ILE A 60 -1.91 1.01 10.28
N GLU A 61 -1.44 1.01 11.53
CA GLU A 61 -1.32 2.21 12.37
C GLU A 61 -0.27 3.20 11.86
N SER A 62 0.76 2.74 11.13
CA SER A 62 1.79 3.62 10.56
C SER A 62 1.29 4.53 9.45
N VAL A 63 0.13 4.22 8.84
CA VAL A 63 -0.52 5.08 7.85
C VAL A 63 -1.18 6.26 8.57
N THR A 64 -0.37 7.25 8.89
CA THR A 64 -0.76 8.51 9.53
C THR A 64 -0.94 9.63 8.50
N ASP A 65 -1.54 10.73 8.94
CA ASP A 65 -1.65 12.00 8.21
C ASP A 65 -0.31 12.46 7.58
N ASN A 66 0.75 12.47 8.39
CA ASN A 66 2.10 12.83 7.96
C ASN A 66 2.70 11.82 6.99
N TYR A 67 2.47 10.51 7.23
CA TYR A 67 2.93 9.46 6.31
C TYR A 67 2.31 9.62 4.92
N ILE A 68 1.01 9.90 4.85
CA ILE A 68 0.30 10.08 3.58
C ILE A 68 0.83 11.30 2.83
N ARG A 69 0.98 12.46 3.50
CA ARG A 69 1.55 13.67 2.87
C ARG A 69 2.97 13.44 2.38
N SER A 70 3.85 12.90 3.24
CA SER A 70 5.22 12.59 2.85
C SER A 70 5.29 11.62 1.67
N ARG A 71 4.37 10.65 1.60
CA ARG A 71 4.29 9.72 0.46
C ARG A 71 3.83 10.42 -0.82
N ILE A 72 2.89 11.37 -0.73
CA ILE A 72 2.48 12.22 -1.86
C ILE A 72 3.67 13.06 -2.33
N ASP A 73 4.33 13.77 -1.40
CA ASP A 73 5.50 14.60 -1.70
C ASP A 73 6.62 13.80 -2.39
N TYR A 74 6.89 12.58 -1.91
CA TYR A 74 7.84 11.67 -2.53
C TYR A 74 7.44 11.32 -3.97
N LEU A 75 6.17 10.96 -4.20
CA LEU A 75 5.69 10.58 -5.53
C LEU A 75 5.69 11.77 -6.51
N ASP A 76 5.39 12.96 -6.02
CA ASP A 76 5.41 14.20 -6.81
C ASP A 76 6.85 14.61 -7.16
N MET A 77 7.78 14.50 -6.21
CA MET A 77 9.19 14.84 -6.42
C MET A 77 9.88 13.90 -7.41
N TYR A 78 9.61 12.60 -7.32
CA TYR A 78 10.20 11.61 -8.22
C TYR A 78 9.38 11.38 -9.51
N GLN A 79 8.49 12.32 -9.85
CA GLN A 79 7.68 12.40 -11.07
C GLN A 79 7.70 11.11 -11.91
N TYR A 80 6.87 10.13 -11.54
CA TYR A 80 6.43 9.07 -12.46
C TYR A 80 7.50 8.48 -13.41
N GLN A 81 8.76 8.26 -13.00
CA GLN A 81 9.75 7.52 -13.81
C GLN A 81 9.46 6.00 -13.88
N GLY A 82 8.17 5.64 -13.85
CA GLY A 82 7.65 4.33 -14.13
C GLY A 82 6.46 4.30 -15.09
N PHE A 83 5.80 5.41 -15.44
CA PHE A 83 4.66 5.38 -16.37
C PHE A 83 4.37 6.77 -16.99
N SER A 84 4.83 6.97 -18.22
CA SER A 84 4.58 8.18 -19.03
C SER A 84 3.20 8.15 -19.70
N SER A 85 2.38 9.17 -19.47
CA SER A 85 1.85 10.07 -20.52
C SER A 85 0.72 11.00 -20.03
N GLY A 86 0.80 12.28 -20.38
CA GLY A 86 -0.37 13.12 -20.70
C GLY A 86 -0.84 14.17 -19.69
N HIS A 87 -0.44 15.43 -19.94
CA HIS A 87 -1.09 16.74 -19.73
C HIS A 87 -2.27 16.95 -18.74
N SER A 88 -2.04 17.91 -17.85
CA SER A 88 -2.95 18.96 -17.32
C SER A 88 -4.35 18.57 -16.82
N SER A 89 -4.46 18.37 -15.51
CA SER A 89 -5.52 18.95 -14.65
C SER A 89 -5.25 18.55 -13.19
N ASN A 90 -5.45 19.52 -12.30
CA ASN A 90 -5.17 19.43 -10.87
C ASN A 90 -6.08 18.38 -10.23
N ASN A 91 -5.50 17.26 -9.76
CA ASN A 91 -5.86 16.52 -8.54
C ASN A 91 -5.18 15.13 -8.57
N PHE A 92 -4.23 14.91 -7.64
CA PHE A 92 -3.53 13.64 -7.36
C PHE A 92 -4.49 12.42 -7.28
N MET A 93 -5.71 12.72 -6.86
CA MET A 93 -6.83 11.82 -6.62
C MET A 93 -7.45 11.17 -7.86
N ASP A 94 -7.31 11.78 -9.04
CA ASP A 94 -7.91 11.28 -10.30
C ASP A 94 -6.98 10.27 -11.03
N ARG A 95 -5.73 10.14 -10.59
CA ARG A 95 -4.68 9.34 -11.25
C ARG A 95 -4.44 7.95 -10.66
N ALA A 96 -5.39 7.41 -9.91
CA ALA A 96 -5.31 6.05 -9.41
C ALA A 96 -5.80 4.96 -10.39
N ARG A 97 -5.88 5.30 -11.69
CA ARG A 97 -6.07 4.32 -12.78
C ARG A 97 -4.90 3.34 -12.95
N VAL A 98 -3.74 3.58 -12.33
CA VAL A 98 -2.56 2.70 -12.47
C VAL A 98 -2.49 1.61 -11.37
N TRP A 99 -3.26 1.73 -10.29
CA TRP A 99 -3.17 0.79 -9.15
C TRP A 99 -3.92 -0.54 -9.34
N LEU A 100 -4.90 -0.63 -10.24
CA LEU A 100 -5.64 -1.87 -10.49
C LEU A 100 -4.89 -2.87 -11.36
N HIS A 101 -3.98 -2.45 -12.23
CA HIS A 101 -3.26 -3.38 -13.12
C HIS A 101 -2.24 -4.25 -12.36
N GLY A 102 -1.59 -3.68 -11.33
CA GLY A 102 -0.68 -4.42 -10.44
C GLY A 102 -1.39 -5.33 -9.43
N LEU A 103 -2.59 -4.95 -8.95
CA LEU A 103 -3.41 -5.82 -8.10
C LEU A 103 -4.12 -6.93 -8.90
N TRP A 104 -4.35 -6.74 -10.20
CA TRP A 104 -4.97 -7.76 -11.05
C TRP A 104 -3.99 -8.85 -11.51
N MET A 105 -2.71 -8.51 -11.74
CA MET A 105 -1.67 -9.50 -12.06
C MET A 105 -1.13 -10.28 -10.85
N GLY A 106 -1.61 -10.03 -9.63
CA GLY A 106 -1.29 -10.81 -8.43
C GLY A 106 -2.08 -12.13 -8.29
N ARG A 107 -2.94 -12.48 -9.25
CA ARG A 107 -3.62 -13.79 -9.35
C ARG A 107 -3.37 -14.44 -10.70
N ALA A 108 -2.16 -14.93 -10.90
CA ALA A 108 -1.89 -16.02 -11.83
C ALA A 108 -0.51 -16.59 -11.50
N GLU A 109 -0.42 -17.45 -10.47
CA GLU A 109 0.63 -18.46 -10.28
C GLU A 109 0.47 -19.18 -8.92
N VAL A 110 -0.72 -19.68 -8.62
CA VAL A 110 -0.92 -20.87 -7.74
C VAL A 110 -2.30 -21.40 -8.10
N TRP A 111 -2.41 -22.19 -9.16
CA TRP A 111 -3.45 -23.21 -9.41
C TRP A 111 -3.09 -23.88 -10.75
N ASP A 112 -2.03 -24.68 -10.75
CA ASP A 112 -1.91 -25.82 -11.65
C ASP A 112 -1.76 -27.05 -10.75
N GLY A 113 -2.86 -27.77 -10.62
CA GLY A 113 -3.05 -29.02 -9.90
C GLY A 113 -4.39 -29.61 -10.33
#